data_AF-A0ABD0LAC9-F1
#
_entry.id   AF-A0ABD0LAC9-F1
#
_cell.length_a   1.000
_cell.length_b   1.000
_cell.length_c   1.000
_cell.angle_alpha   90.00
_cell.angle_beta   90.00
_cell.angle_gamma   90.00
#
_symmetry.space_group_name_H-M   'P 1'
#
loop_
_entity.id
_entity.type
_entity.pdbx_description
1 polymer ?
#
loop_
_entity_poly.entity_id
_entity_poly.type
_entity_poly.pdbx_seq_one_letter_code
_entity_poly.pdbx_strand_id
1 'polypeptide(L)'
;MCKPQLLTRSRRHAAGVFAGRETAVVGPTVVSRQNSRASQGNKANGRLGWTNAKGSRANGRLVWTYARGSRANRRLGWTNAKGSRANGRLGWTNAKGSRANGRLGWTNAKGSRANGRLGWTNAKGSRANGRLGWTNAKGSRANGRLGWTNAKGSRANGFCRQLLKKL
;
A
#
# COMPACT_ATOMS: atom_id res chain seq x y z
N MET A 1 50.11 -43.38 1.37
CA MET A 1 49.98 -42.36 2.44
C MET A 1 49.66 -41.01 1.81
N CYS A 2 48.40 -40.57 1.89
CA CYS A 2 47.98 -39.24 1.47
C CYS A 2 48.41 -38.17 2.49
N LYS A 3 48.92 -37.02 2.02
CA LYS A 3 48.93 -35.78 2.79
C LYS A 3 48.35 -34.64 1.93
N PRO A 4 47.38 -33.87 2.44
CA PRO A 4 46.70 -32.81 1.70
C PRO A 4 47.48 -31.49 1.76
N GLN A 5 47.43 -30.69 0.69
CA GLN A 5 47.97 -29.33 0.69
C GLN A 5 47.01 -28.35 1.40
N LEU A 6 47.55 -27.64 2.39
CA LEU A 6 46.90 -26.57 3.14
C LEU A 6 46.78 -25.30 2.27
N LEU A 7 45.54 -24.89 1.95
CA LEU A 7 45.26 -23.57 1.41
C LEU A 7 45.11 -22.57 2.57
N THR A 8 46.07 -21.66 2.73
CA THR A 8 46.03 -20.57 3.70
C THR A 8 45.05 -19.49 3.25
N ARG A 9 43.90 -19.41 3.92
CA ARG A 9 42.87 -18.38 3.66
C ARG A 9 43.17 -17.13 4.49
N SER A 10 43.69 -16.08 3.85
CA SER A 10 43.92 -14.77 4.46
C SER A 10 42.61 -14.17 5.00
N ARG A 11 42.57 -13.90 6.30
CA ARG A 11 41.50 -13.16 7.00
C ARG A 11 41.83 -11.67 7.00
N ARG A 12 40.83 -10.84 6.68
CA ARG A 12 40.52 -9.45 7.13
C ARG A 12 39.93 -8.66 5.94
N HIS A 13 38.77 -7.99 5.95
CA HIS A 13 37.72 -7.69 6.94
C HIS A 13 36.38 -7.67 6.16
N ALA A 14 35.37 -8.41 6.63
CA ALA A 14 34.01 -8.31 6.10
C ALA A 14 33.17 -7.42 7.01
N ALA A 15 32.86 -6.20 6.56
CA ALA A 15 31.76 -5.41 7.12
C ALA A 15 30.45 -6.06 6.65
N GLY A 16 29.75 -6.71 7.57
CA GLY A 16 28.59 -7.53 7.28
C GLY A 16 27.38 -6.73 6.79
N VAL A 17 26.74 -7.26 5.74
CA VAL A 17 25.28 -7.26 5.63
C VAL A 17 24.89 -8.65 5.12
N PHE A 18 24.60 -9.54 6.08
CA PHE A 18 24.04 -10.86 5.79
C PHE A 18 22.60 -10.68 5.27
N ALA A 19 22.46 -10.54 3.95
CA ALA A 19 21.18 -10.64 3.27
C ALA A 19 20.95 -12.11 2.92
N GLY A 20 20.22 -12.85 3.76
CA GLY A 20 19.70 -14.17 3.36
C GLY A 20 18.77 -14.02 2.16
N ARG A 21 18.87 -14.79 1.07
CA ARG A 21 19.73 -15.92 0.71
C ARG A 21 19.81 -15.95 -0.83
N GLU A 22 20.86 -16.60 -1.34
CA GLU A 22 21.26 -16.76 -2.75
C GLU A 22 20.12 -16.96 -3.76
N THR A 23 20.20 -16.24 -4.90
CA THR A 23 19.92 -16.77 -6.25
C THR A 23 20.65 -15.90 -7.27
N ALA A 24 21.66 -16.44 -7.94
CA ALA A 24 22.24 -15.85 -9.15
C ALA A 24 21.49 -16.42 -10.35
N VAL A 25 20.64 -15.64 -11.04
CA VAL A 25 20.24 -15.90 -12.44
C VAL A 25 19.83 -14.59 -13.13
N VAL A 26 20.34 -14.44 -14.36
CA VAL A 26 19.94 -13.52 -15.45
C VAL A 26 18.40 -13.35 -15.52
N GLY A 27 17.90 -12.13 -15.75
CA GLY A 27 16.48 -11.76 -15.52
C GLY A 27 15.44 -12.37 -16.49
N PRO A 28 14.15 -11.94 -16.45
CA PRO A 28 13.47 -11.12 -15.45
C PRO A 28 12.29 -11.87 -14.77
N THR A 29 11.81 -11.33 -13.63
CA THR A 29 10.64 -11.82 -12.86
C THR A 29 10.93 -12.91 -11.83
N VAL A 30 11.73 -12.56 -10.83
CA VAL A 30 11.78 -13.35 -9.61
C VAL A 30 10.41 -13.24 -8.89
N VAL A 31 9.61 -14.31 -8.90
CA VAL A 31 8.47 -14.48 -7.98
C VAL A 31 9.03 -14.86 -6.61
N SER A 32 9.57 -13.88 -5.89
CA SER A 32 10.11 -14.10 -4.55
C SER A 32 9.13 -13.66 -3.48
N ARG A 33 9.00 -14.48 -2.42
CA ARG A 33 8.53 -13.99 -1.12
C ARG A 33 9.70 -13.29 -0.43
N GLN A 34 9.68 -11.96 -0.39
CA GLN A 34 10.77 -11.19 0.25
C GLN A 34 10.26 -10.36 1.43
N ASN A 35 11.13 -10.22 2.43
CA ASN A 35 11.02 -9.25 3.50
C ASN A 35 12.14 -8.23 3.31
N SER A 36 11.80 -6.98 3.00
CA SER A 36 12.77 -5.94 2.68
C SER A 36 12.88 -4.94 3.83
N ARG A 37 14.06 -4.87 4.48
CA ARG A 37 14.42 -3.83 5.48
C ARG A 37 14.91 -2.55 4.78
N ALA A 38 14.89 -1.45 5.55
CA ALA A 38 15.12 -0.06 5.15
C ALA A 38 15.97 0.11 3.88
N SER A 39 15.30 0.36 2.75
CA SER A 39 15.97 0.60 1.46
C SER A 39 15.52 1.93 0.84
N GLN A 40 16.32 2.49 -0.07
CA GLN A 40 15.92 3.68 -0.82
C GLN A 40 14.70 3.40 -1.72
N GLY A 41 14.53 2.15 -2.18
CA GLY A 41 13.34 1.73 -2.90
C GLY A 41 13.26 0.21 -3.07
N ASN A 42 12.05 -0.33 -3.06
CA ASN A 42 11.77 -1.74 -3.36
C ASN A 42 10.88 -1.86 -4.60
N LYS A 43 11.25 -2.77 -5.51
CA LYS A 43 10.45 -3.19 -6.66
C LYS A 43 10.36 -4.71 -6.64
N ALA A 44 9.16 -5.26 -6.66
CA ALA A 44 8.98 -6.71 -6.68
C ALA A 44 7.76 -7.14 -7.52
N ASN A 45 7.88 -8.30 -8.16
CA ASN A 45 6.78 -9.03 -8.77
C ASN A 45 6.47 -10.22 -7.86
N GLY A 46 5.24 -10.31 -7.33
CA GLY A 46 4.88 -11.36 -6.36
C GLY A 46 4.48 -10.83 -4.98
N ARG A 47 4.84 -11.55 -3.91
CA ARG A 47 4.36 -11.27 -2.55
C ARG A 47 5.48 -10.72 -1.66
N LEU A 48 5.33 -9.51 -1.14
CA LEU A 48 6.18 -9.01 -0.06
C LEU A 48 5.42 -9.10 1.26
N GLY A 49 6.06 -9.71 2.26
CA GLY A 49 5.52 -9.81 3.61
C GLY A 49 5.57 -8.47 4.32
N TRP A 50 6.76 -7.87 4.36
CA TRP A 50 6.97 -6.60 5.03
C TRP A 50 7.96 -5.72 4.26
N THR A 51 7.65 -4.43 4.20
CA THR A 51 8.50 -3.42 3.56
C THR A 51 8.60 -2.17 4.42
N ASN A 52 9.84 -1.76 4.71
CA ASN A 52 10.17 -0.43 5.20
C ASN A 52 11.12 0.25 4.18
N ALA A 53 10.70 1.33 3.53
CA ALA A 53 11.50 2.00 2.50
C ALA A 53 11.05 3.44 2.24
N LYS A 54 11.89 4.26 1.60
CA LYS A 54 11.40 5.57 1.08
C LYS A 54 10.30 5.36 0.04
N GLY A 55 10.43 4.35 -0.82
CA GLY A 55 9.44 3.98 -1.82
C GLY A 55 9.25 2.46 -1.97
N SER A 56 8.01 2.01 -2.17
CA SER A 56 7.71 0.62 -2.51
C SER A 56 6.83 0.55 -3.77
N ARG A 57 7.16 -0.36 -4.69
CA ARG A 57 6.36 -0.71 -5.87
C ARG A 57 6.24 -2.22 -5.95
N ALA A 58 5.03 -2.74 -6.04
CA ALA A 58 4.80 -4.17 -6.20
C ALA A 58 3.75 -4.47 -7.26
N ASN A 59 4.04 -5.43 -8.13
CA ASN A 59 3.03 -6.08 -8.97
C ASN A 59 2.64 -7.41 -8.30
N GLY A 60 1.68 -7.37 -7.38
CA GLY A 60 1.27 -8.52 -6.59
C GLY A 60 0.70 -8.14 -5.22
N ARG A 61 1.12 -8.85 -4.17
CA ARG A 61 0.58 -8.68 -2.81
C ARG A 61 1.61 -8.05 -1.88
N LEU A 62 1.29 -6.87 -1.37
CA LEU A 62 1.98 -6.25 -0.23
C LEU A 62 1.16 -6.50 1.03
N VAL A 63 1.74 -7.13 2.05
CA VAL A 63 1.02 -7.41 3.31
C VAL A 63 1.17 -6.24 4.29
N TRP A 64 2.39 -5.80 4.57
CA TRP A 64 2.66 -4.66 5.45
C TRP A 64 3.63 -3.68 4.79
N THR A 65 3.31 -2.40 4.77
CA THR A 65 4.18 -1.38 4.16
C THR A 65 4.24 -0.14 5.03
N TYR A 66 5.46 0.25 5.39
CA TYR A 66 5.81 1.56 5.94
C TYR A 66 6.69 2.29 4.93
N ALA A 67 6.19 3.35 4.30
CA ALA A 67 6.95 4.07 3.28
C ALA A 67 6.56 5.53 3.13
N ARG A 68 7.42 6.39 2.57
CA ARG A 68 6.94 7.71 2.12
C ARG A 68 5.94 7.55 0.96
N GLY A 69 6.23 6.64 0.04
CA GLY A 69 5.36 6.31 -1.09
C GLY A 69 5.18 4.81 -1.29
N SER A 70 3.94 4.35 -1.43
CA SER A 70 3.63 2.96 -1.81
C SER A 70 2.80 2.91 -3.09
N ARG A 71 3.13 1.97 -3.98
CA ARG A 71 2.32 1.61 -5.16
C ARG A 71 2.15 0.09 -5.23
N ALA A 72 0.93 -0.39 -5.36
CA ALA A 72 0.67 -1.81 -5.60
C ALA A 72 -0.33 -2.03 -6.72
N ASN A 73 -0.11 -3.10 -7.48
CA ASN A 73 -1.07 -3.66 -8.42
C ASN A 73 -1.52 -5.02 -7.88
N ARG A 74 -2.83 -5.23 -7.73
CA ARG A 74 -3.57 -6.34 -7.08
C ARG A 74 -3.97 -6.18 -5.61
N ARG A 75 -3.06 -6.33 -4.63
CA ARG A 75 -3.47 -6.42 -3.21
C ARG A 75 -2.53 -5.69 -2.25
N LEU A 76 -3.10 -4.84 -1.38
CA LEU A 76 -2.45 -4.26 -0.20
C LEU A 76 -3.21 -4.67 1.07
N GLY A 77 -2.49 -5.20 2.06
CA GLY A 77 -3.01 -5.51 3.38
C GLY A 77 -3.08 -4.25 4.23
N TRP A 78 -1.94 -3.87 4.81
CA TRP A 78 -1.75 -2.70 5.65
C TRP A 78 -0.75 -1.73 5.04
N THR A 79 -1.07 -0.44 5.06
CA THR A 79 -0.17 0.61 4.58
C THR A 79 -0.19 1.81 5.50
N ASN A 80 0.99 2.22 5.95
CA ASN A 80 1.22 3.51 6.55
C ASN A 80 2.20 4.30 5.66
N ALA A 81 1.71 5.37 5.02
CA ALA A 81 2.52 6.13 4.08
C ALA A 81 2.17 7.60 3.98
N LYS A 82 3.08 8.46 3.50
CA LYS A 82 2.68 9.83 3.11
C LYS A 82 1.74 9.77 1.90
N GLY A 83 2.07 8.93 0.91
CA GLY A 83 1.25 8.68 -0.27
C GLY A 83 1.08 7.19 -0.56
N SER A 84 -0.16 6.76 -0.76
CA SER A 84 -0.49 5.39 -1.22
C SER A 84 -1.24 5.44 -2.54
N ARG A 85 -0.88 4.57 -3.48
CA ARG A 85 -1.64 4.29 -4.70
C ARG A 85 -1.84 2.80 -4.86
N ALA A 86 -3.05 2.35 -5.16
CA ALA A 86 -3.23 0.97 -5.58
C ALA A 86 -4.31 0.75 -6.61
N ASN A 87 -4.06 -0.25 -7.45
CA ASN A 87 -5.04 -0.80 -8.36
C ASN A 87 -5.39 -2.21 -7.87
N GLY A 88 -6.60 -2.43 -7.40
CA GLY A 88 -7.07 -3.71 -6.87
C GLY A 88 -7.72 -3.59 -5.49
N ARG A 89 -7.37 -4.50 -4.57
CA ARG A 89 -7.95 -4.55 -3.22
C ARG A 89 -6.99 -3.97 -2.19
N LEU A 90 -7.50 -3.10 -1.33
CA LEU A 90 -6.80 -2.54 -0.18
C LEU A 90 -7.59 -2.87 1.09
N GLY A 91 -6.90 -3.42 2.09
CA GLY A 91 -7.47 -3.70 3.41
C GLY A 91 -7.54 -2.42 4.24
N TRP A 92 -6.38 -2.01 4.78
CA TRP A 92 -6.25 -0.88 5.68
C TRP A 92 -5.17 0.10 5.19
N THR A 93 -5.53 1.38 5.04
CA THR A 93 -4.60 2.46 4.68
C THR A 93 -4.67 3.63 5.66
N ASN A 94 -3.51 4.01 6.20
CA ASN A 94 -3.28 5.27 6.89
C ASN A 94 -2.32 6.12 6.05
N ALA A 95 -2.79 7.23 5.48
CA ALA A 95 -1.94 8.06 4.64
C ALA A 95 -2.30 9.54 4.61
N LYS A 96 -1.35 10.45 4.32
CA LYS A 96 -1.74 11.83 4.02
C LYS A 96 -2.59 11.90 2.74
N GLY A 97 -2.19 11.17 1.71
CA GLY A 97 -2.94 11.02 0.47
C GLY A 97 -3.10 9.56 0.06
N SER A 98 -4.32 9.13 -0.19
CA SER A 98 -4.63 7.81 -0.74
C SER A 98 -5.33 7.94 -2.10
N ARG A 99 -4.90 7.14 -3.07
CA ARG A 99 -5.62 6.94 -4.33
C ARG A 99 -5.82 5.45 -4.57
N ALA A 100 -7.02 5.02 -4.91
CA ALA A 100 -7.22 3.65 -5.35
C ALA A 100 -8.18 3.51 -6.51
N ASN A 101 -7.96 2.46 -7.28
CA ASN A 101 -8.91 1.94 -8.24
C ASN A 101 -9.25 0.49 -7.83
N GLY A 102 -10.49 0.21 -7.44
CA GLY A 102 -10.94 -1.11 -7.01
C GLY A 102 -11.69 -1.11 -5.69
N ARG A 103 -11.34 -2.02 -4.78
CA ARG A 103 -12.03 -2.19 -3.49
C ARG A 103 -11.15 -1.73 -2.33
N LEU A 104 -11.68 -0.88 -1.47
CA LEU A 104 -11.02 -0.36 -0.29
C LEU A 104 -11.85 -0.71 0.96
N GLY A 105 -11.21 -1.32 1.95
CA GLY A 105 -11.81 -1.62 3.24
C GLY A 105 -11.89 -0.39 4.14
N TRP A 106 -10.76 0.02 4.70
CA TRP A 106 -10.64 1.14 5.64
C TRP A 106 -9.58 2.14 5.20
N THR A 107 -9.95 3.41 5.15
CA THR A 107 -9.03 4.51 4.83
C THR A 107 -9.10 5.59 5.90
N ASN A 108 -7.95 5.91 6.50
CA ASN A 108 -7.76 7.15 7.24
C ASN A 108 -6.77 8.03 6.47
N ALA A 109 -7.24 9.17 5.96
CA ALA A 109 -6.37 10.05 5.20
C ALA A 109 -6.74 11.53 5.26
N LYS A 110 -5.79 12.44 5.05
CA LYS A 110 -6.16 13.85 4.83
C LYS A 110 -6.96 14.01 3.53
N GLY A 111 -6.52 13.34 2.47
CA GLY A 111 -7.22 13.28 1.19
C GLY A 111 -7.34 11.85 0.68
N SER A 112 -8.56 11.43 0.37
CA SER A 112 -8.85 10.13 -0.27
C SER A 112 -9.49 10.34 -1.63
N ARG A 113 -9.02 9.58 -2.64
CA ARG A 113 -9.69 9.44 -3.93
C ARG A 113 -9.85 7.96 -4.25
N ALA A 114 -11.06 7.53 -4.59
CA ALA A 114 -11.28 6.17 -5.03
C ALA A 114 -12.15 6.11 -6.28
N ASN A 115 -11.84 5.15 -7.14
CA ASN A 115 -12.76 4.64 -8.15
C ASN A 115 -13.11 3.19 -7.77
N GLY A 116 -14.38 2.86 -7.63
CA GLY A 116 -14.86 1.53 -7.25
C GLY A 116 -15.64 1.50 -5.93
N ARG A 117 -15.32 0.57 -5.03
CA ARG A 117 -16.06 0.34 -3.78
C ARG A 117 -15.22 0.73 -2.57
N LEU A 118 -15.78 1.57 -1.71
CA LEU A 118 -15.21 1.97 -0.42
C LEU A 118 -16.09 1.48 0.72
N GLY A 119 -15.49 0.82 1.71
CA GLY A 119 -16.14 0.45 2.96
C GLY A 119 -16.26 1.64 3.90
N TRP A 120 -15.15 1.97 4.59
CA TRP A 120 -15.09 3.01 5.60
C TRP A 120 -14.00 4.03 5.27
N THR A 121 -14.36 5.32 5.28
CA THR A 121 -13.43 6.42 5.02
C THR A 121 -13.53 7.47 6.12
N ASN A 122 -12.42 7.75 6.79
CA ASN A 122 -12.24 8.94 7.63
C ASN A 122 -11.25 9.88 6.92
N ALA A 123 -11.72 11.03 6.47
CA ALA A 123 -10.84 11.97 5.77
C ALA A 123 -11.22 13.45 5.91
N LYS A 124 -10.25 14.37 5.77
CA LYS A 124 -10.64 15.79 5.63
C LYS A 124 -11.38 16.01 4.30
N GLY A 125 -10.89 15.41 3.22
CA GLY A 125 -11.54 15.43 1.92
C GLY A 125 -11.63 14.03 1.30
N SER A 126 -12.82 13.64 0.87
CA SER A 126 -13.06 12.39 0.14
C SER A 126 -13.66 12.68 -1.25
N ARG A 127 -13.17 11.97 -2.27
CA ARG A 127 -13.80 11.89 -3.59
C ARG A 127 -13.94 10.44 -4.00
N ALA A 128 -15.14 10.03 -4.37
CA ALA A 128 -15.39 8.69 -4.86
C ALA A 128 -16.14 8.69 -6.19
N ASN A 129 -15.77 7.79 -7.07
CA ASN A 129 -16.61 7.35 -8.17
C ASN A 129 -16.97 5.88 -7.91
N GLY A 130 -18.25 5.55 -7.79
CA GLY A 130 -18.74 4.20 -7.48
C GLY A 130 -19.57 4.11 -6.20
N ARG A 131 -19.31 3.13 -5.35
CA ARG A 131 -20.10 2.86 -4.13
C ARG A 131 -19.31 3.24 -2.87
N LEU A 132 -19.91 4.08 -2.04
CA LEU A 132 -19.42 4.45 -0.72
C LEU A 132 -20.29 3.80 0.37
N GLY A 133 -19.67 3.14 1.34
CA GLY A 133 -20.33 2.61 2.53
C GLY A 133 -20.55 3.69 3.60
N TRP A 134 -19.53 3.93 4.42
CA TRP A 134 -19.54 4.95 5.47
C TRP A 134 -18.41 5.95 5.27
N THR A 135 -18.74 7.24 5.31
CA THR A 135 -17.77 8.34 5.18
C THR A 135 -17.94 9.34 6.30
N ASN A 136 -16.87 9.58 7.06
CA ASN A 136 -16.74 10.72 7.95
C ASN A 136 -15.74 11.70 7.33
N ALA A 137 -16.21 12.86 6.88
CA ALA A 137 -15.33 13.84 6.27
C ALA A 137 -15.73 15.30 6.47
N LYS A 138 -14.78 16.24 6.39
CA LYS A 138 -15.18 17.66 6.31
C LYS A 138 -15.86 17.96 4.97
N GLY A 139 -15.32 17.40 3.88
CA GLY A 139 -15.89 17.50 2.54
C GLY A 139 -15.93 16.14 1.84
N SER A 140 -17.07 15.78 1.27
CA SER A 140 -17.25 14.57 0.46
C SER A 140 -17.83 14.91 -0.91
N ARG A 141 -17.30 14.30 -1.98
CA ARG A 141 -17.92 14.30 -3.31
C ARG A 141 -18.04 12.87 -3.82
N ALA A 142 -19.20 12.52 -4.34
CA ALA A 142 -19.44 11.18 -4.85
C ALA A 142 -20.20 11.19 -6.17
N ASN A 143 -19.72 10.43 -7.14
CA ASN A 143 -20.51 10.06 -8.31
C ASN A 143 -20.85 8.59 -8.16
N GLY A 144 -22.13 8.27 -7.97
CA GLY A 144 -22.60 6.90 -7.70
C GLY A 144 -23.39 6.77 -6.40
N ARG A 145 -23.36 5.59 -5.79
CA ARG A 145 -24.20 5.28 -4.62
C ARG A 145 -23.49 5.69 -3.33
N LEU A 146 -24.15 6.53 -2.54
CA LEU A 146 -23.76 6.85 -1.17
C LEU A 146 -24.60 6.07 -0.17
N GLY A 147 -23.92 5.32 0.69
CA GLY A 147 -24.45 4.95 1.99
C GLY A 147 -24.36 6.14 2.95
N TRP A 148 -23.91 5.88 4.16
CA TRP A 148 -23.88 6.85 5.25
C TRP A 148 -22.74 7.85 5.11
N THR A 149 -23.07 9.14 5.14
CA THR A 149 -22.07 10.22 5.08
C THR A 149 -22.32 11.22 6.19
N ASN A 150 -21.37 11.36 7.10
CA ASN A 150 -21.30 12.44 8.07
C ASN A 150 -20.28 13.47 7.53
N ALA A 151 -20.77 14.54 6.93
CA ALA A 151 -19.91 15.60 6.42
C ALA A 151 -20.50 16.99 6.57
N LYS A 152 -19.62 17.98 6.80
CA LYS A 152 -20.01 19.40 6.82
C LYS A 152 -20.42 19.90 5.43
N GLY A 153 -19.80 19.37 4.39
CA GLY A 153 -20.17 19.62 3.00
C GLY A 153 -20.17 18.33 2.20
N SER A 154 -21.26 18.06 1.49
CA SER A 154 -21.38 16.88 0.64
C SER A 154 -22.07 17.21 -0.68
N ARG A 155 -21.57 16.62 -1.77
CA ARG A 155 -22.19 16.68 -3.09
C ARG A 155 -22.21 15.28 -3.69
N ALA A 156 -23.34 14.88 -4.23
CA ALA A 156 -23.49 13.55 -4.78
C ALA A 156 -24.36 13.54 -6.03
N ASN A 157 -23.85 12.92 -7.10
CA ASN A 157 -24.54 12.80 -8.38
C ASN A 157 -25.08 11.37 -8.55
N GLY A 158 -25.86 10.87 -7.57
CA GLY A 158 -26.41 9.51 -7.57
C GLY A 158 -27.26 9.21 -6.33
N PHE A 159 -27.71 7.96 -6.16
CA PHE A 159 -28.60 7.56 -5.05
C PHE A 159 -27.90 7.71 -3.69
N CYS A 160 -28.48 8.51 -2.78
CA CYS A 160 -27.89 8.85 -1.49
C CYS A 160 -28.83 8.60 -0.31
N ARG A 161 -28.36 7.87 0.70
CA ARG A 161 -28.94 7.88 2.06
C ARG A 161 -28.09 8.75 2.97
N GLN A 162 -28.36 10.05 2.98
CA GLN A 162 -27.50 11.03 3.64
C GLN A 162 -28.04 11.41 5.02
N LEU A 163 -27.18 11.38 6.03
CA LEU A 163 -27.46 11.92 7.36
C LEU A 163 -26.71 13.26 7.44
N LEU A 164 -27.33 14.28 6.87
CA LEU A 164 -26.77 15.63 6.88
C LEU A 164 -26.86 16.14 8.32
N LYS A 165 -25.73 16.33 9.00
CA LYS A 165 -25.70 17.27 10.13
C LYS A 165 -25.93 18.64 9.48
N LYS A 166 -27.19 19.10 9.47
CA LYS A 166 -27.50 20.51 9.16
C LYS A 166 -26.59 21.34 10.07
N LEU A 167 -25.66 22.06 9.47
CA LEU A 167 -25.10 23.26 10.06
C LEU A 167 -26.11 24.37 9.82
#